data_AF-A0A090R239-F1
#
_entry.id   AF-A0A090R239-F1
#
_cell.length_a   1.000
_cell.length_b   1.000
_cell.length_c   1.000
_cell.angle_alpha   90.00
_cell.angle_beta   90.00
_cell.angle_gamma   90.00
#
_symmetry.space_group_name_H-M   'P 1'
#
loop_
_entity.id
_entity.type
_entity.pdbx_description
1 polymer ?
#
loop_
_entity_poly.entity_id
_entity_poly.type
_entity_poly.pdbx_seq_one_letter_code
_entity_poly.pdbx_strand_id
1 'polypeptide(L)' 'MSEVADADIIVLTKDIAIQQEERFNGKKIVRIAVADAVKKAPQIMDKIEAHLASI' A
#
# COMPACT_ATOMS: atom_id res chain seq x y z
N MET A 1 -18.08 4.79 -7.72
CA MET A 1 -16.63 4.80 -7.96
C MET A 1 -16.00 4.15 -6.74
N SER A 2 -15.17 3.13 -6.91
CA SER A 2 -14.57 2.40 -5.79
C SER A 2 -13.14 2.89 -5.59
N GLU A 3 -12.82 3.42 -4.42
CA GLU A 3 -11.51 3.99 -4.05
C GLU A 3 -10.32 3.08 -4.41
N VAL A 4 -10.55 1.77 -4.41
CA VAL A 4 -9.58 0.73 -4.78
C VAL A 4 -9.20 0.76 -6.27
N ALA A 5 -10.15 1.10 -7.15
CA ALA A 5 -9.92 1.15 -8.59
C ALA A 5 -9.10 2.39 -8.99
N ASP A 6 -9.33 3.52 -8.31
CA ASP A 6 -8.61 4.78 -8.52
C ASP A 6 -7.25 4.80 -7.80
N ALA A 7 -7.02 3.94 -6.80
CA ALA A 7 -5.74 3.89 -6.10
C ALA A 7 -4.60 3.38 -7.00
N ASP A 8 -3.46 4.08 -6.99
CA ASP A 8 -2.22 3.63 -7.64
C ASP A 8 -1.50 2.54 -6.83
N ILE A 9 -1.50 2.70 -5.51
CA ILE A 9 -0.79 1.84 -4.56
C ILE A 9 -1.70 1.54 -3.36
N ILE A 10 -1.63 0.30 -2.89
CA ILE A 10 -2.41 -0.19 -1.75
C ILE A 10 -1.43 -0.65 -0.67
N VAL A 11 -1.48 -0.01 0.49
CA VAL A 11 -0.62 -0.35 1.64
C VAL A 11 -1.41 -1.21 2.61
N LEU A 12 -0.95 -2.44 2.83
CA LEU A 12 -1.56 -3.39 3.75
C LEU A 12 -0.61 -3.70 4.91
N THR A 13 -1.14 -3.80 6.13
CA THR A 13 -0.34 -4.22 7.28
C THR A 13 -0.22 -5.73 7.35
N LYS A 14 0.92 -6.26 7.78
CA LYS A 14 1.18 -7.72 7.81
C LYS A 14 0.46 -8.42 8.97
N ASP A 15 0.02 -7.67 9.97
CA ASP A 15 -0.50 -8.17 11.24
C ASP A 15 -1.92 -8.74 11.13
N ILE A 16 -2.68 -8.33 10.11
CA ILE A 16 -4.07 -8.76 9.91
C ILE A 16 -4.23 -9.30 8.49
N ALA A 17 -4.73 -10.53 8.37
CA ALA A 17 -5.14 -11.08 7.09
C ALA A 17 -6.39 -10.35 6.60
N ILE A 18 -6.29 -9.70 5.43
CA ILE A 18 -7.42 -9.01 4.81
C ILE A 18 -8.18 -10.00 3.94
N GLN A 19 -9.48 -10.09 4.16
CA GLN A 19 -10.37 -10.83 3.28
C GLN A 19 -10.66 -10.00 2.02
N GLN A 20 -10.94 -10.67 0.89
CA GLN A 20 -11.21 -10.03 -0.40
C GLN A 20 -10.00 -9.33 -1.05
N GLU A 21 -8.80 -9.91 -0.93
CA GLU A 21 -7.60 -9.43 -1.66
C GLU A 21 -7.78 -9.44 -3.19
N GLU A 22 -8.81 -10.14 -3.70
CA GLU A 22 -9.19 -10.11 -5.12
C GLU A 22 -9.50 -8.69 -5.61
N ARG A 23 -10.03 -7.81 -4.74
CA ARG A 23 -10.36 -6.43 -5.09
C ARG A 23 -9.11 -5.59 -5.32
N PHE A 24 -7.98 -6.02 -4.75
CA PHE A 24 -6.67 -5.40 -4.89
C PHE A 24 -5.83 -6.06 -5.99
N ASN A 25 -6.37 -7.10 -6.64
CA ASN A 25 -5.66 -7.88 -7.64
C ASN A 25 -5.42 -7.04 -8.90
N GLY A 26 -4.17 -7.01 -9.36
CA GLY A 26 -3.72 -6.14 -10.46
C GLY A 26 -3.23 -4.75 -10.04
N LYS A 27 -3.35 -4.36 -8.77
CA LYS A 27 -2.76 -3.13 -8.21
C LYS A 27 -1.46 -3.42 -7.45
N LYS A 28 -0.62 -2.40 -7.26
CA LYS A 28 0.63 -2.54 -6.49
C LYS A 28 0.33 -2.59 -4.99
N ILE A 29 0.46 -3.78 -4.41
CA ILE A 29 0.27 -4.00 -2.98
C ILE A 29 1.61 -3.93 -2.25
N VAL A 30 1.72 -3.04 -1.27
CA VAL A 30 2.89 -2.89 -0.40
C VAL A 30 2.53 -3.38 1.00
N ARG A 31 3.25 -4.40 1.49
CA ARG A 31 3.03 -4.98 2.81
C ARG A 31 4.04 -4.45 3.83
N ILE A 32 3.59 -3.76 4.87
CA ILE A 32 4.44 -3.17 5.94
C ILE A 32 3.96 -3.58 7.34
N ALA A 33 4.86 -3.60 8.33
CA ALA A 33 4.42 -3.81 9.71
C ALA A 33 3.70 -2.56 10.22
N VAL A 34 2.67 -2.71 11.08
CA VAL A 34 1.97 -1.54 11.65
C VAL A 34 2.93 -0.60 12.39
N ALA A 35 3.96 -1.14 13.06
CA ALA A 35 4.97 -0.36 13.73
C ALA A 35 5.80 0.50 12.77
N ASP A 36 6.14 -0.02 11.59
CA ASP A 36 6.85 0.75 10.56
C ASP A 36 5.92 1.78 9.91
N ALA A 37 4.64 1.45 9.70
CA ALA A 37 3.64 2.38 9.19
C ALA A 37 3.55 3.64 10.06
N VAL A 38 3.59 3.48 11.38
CA VAL A 38 3.48 4.59 12.33
C VAL A 38 4.82 5.30 12.54
N LYS A 39 5.93 4.57 12.71
CA LYS A 39 7.24 5.16 13.02
C LYS A 39 7.99 5.72 11.82
N LYS A 40 7.76 5.12 10.64
CA LYS A 40 8.48 5.42 9.40
C LYS A 40 7.54 5.87 8.29
N ALA A 41 6.35 6.37 8.63
CA ALA A 41 5.42 6.97 7.68
C ALA A 41 6.10 7.86 6.62
N PRO A 42 6.96 8.84 6.99
CA PRO A 42 7.61 9.70 6.00
C PRO A 42 8.54 8.91 5.05
N GLN A 43 9.41 8.05 5.58
CA GLN A 43 10.30 7.23 4.73
C GLN A 43 9.53 6.27 3.80
N ILE A 44 8.38 5.77 4.26
CA ILE A 44 7.52 4.92 3.44
C ILE A 44 6.92 5.74 2.31
N MET A 45 6.45 6.96 2.60
CA MET A 45 5.93 7.87 1.59
C MET A 45 6.99 8.23 0.55
N ASP A 46 8.21 8.61 0.96
CA ASP A 46 9.34 8.86 0.06
C ASP A 46 9.59 7.67 -0.89
N LYS A 47 9.53 6.46 -0.34
CA LYS A 47 9.74 5.23 -1.10
C LYS A 47 8.59 4.95 -2.07
N ILE A 48 7.36 5.25 -1.67
CA ILE A 48 6.18 5.16 -2.52
C ILE A 48 6.28 6.17 -3.66
N GLU A 49 6.62 7.43 -3.37
CA GLU A 49 6.82 8.50 -4.36
C GLU A 49 7.90 8.14 -5.38
N ALA A 50 9.05 7.64 -4.93
CA ALA A 50 10.10 7.15 -5.81
C ALA A 50 9.63 6.00 -6.72
N HIS A 51 8.79 5.10 -6.20
CA HIS A 51 8.20 4.01 -6.97
C HIS A 51 7.11 4.46 -7.96
N LEU A 52 6.40 5.55 -7.63
CA LEU A 52 5.36 6.16 -8.47
C LEU A 52 5.98 6.96 -9.62
N ALA A 53 7.05 7.70 -9.36
CA ALA A 53 7.78 8.49 -10.35
C ALA A 53 8.53 7.64 -11.41
N SER A 54 8.69 6.34 -11.17
CA SER A 54 9.35 5.40 -12.08
C SER A 54 8.38 4.64 -13.01
N ILE A 55 7.09 5.00 -13.03
CA ILE A 55 6.05 4.40 -13.88
C ILE A 55 5.64 5.38 -14.96
#